data_AF-A0A3D2UWC9-F1
#
_entry.id   AF-A0A3D2UWC9-F1
#
_cell.length_a   1.000
_cell.length_b   1.000
_cell.length_c   1.000
_cell.angle_alpha   90.00
_cell.angle_beta   90.00
_cell.angle_gamma   90.00
#
_symmetry.space_group_name_H-M   'P 1'
#
loop_
_entity.id
_entity.type
_entity.pdbx_description
1 polymer ?
#
loop_
_entity_poly.entity_id
_entity_poly.type
_entity_poly.pdbx_seq_one_letter_code
_entity_poly.pdbx_strand_id
1 'polypeptide(L)'
;RDLAQNIEDAIVRLGVGAVLELCYTVELPNSIKVPQTFGKTRYWKHGLAVAILSRELGSKVLTDKEELDSCYLAGLVHDIGLLVYDYLVPEQFDQFLATTDFNDPDQPLEALEKNFFGISHSELGAAYLKEWWPVSPKIVEATQAHGGPGLEKDQTPNLARLVSTANRIANKYGLDHPFETGLHQAADENYLETLKMSKQEMDELVDWAQIGVLAAESVLE
;
A
#
# COMPACT_ATOMS: atom_id res chain seq x y z
N ARG A 1 -1.80 -25.90 17.80
CA ARG A 1 -1.92 -26.16 16.34
C ARG A 1 -0.74 -27.02 15.94
N ASP A 2 -0.95 -28.08 15.16
CA ASP A 2 0.15 -28.94 14.70
C ASP A 2 1.10 -28.18 13.76
N LEU A 3 2.40 -28.47 13.87
CA LEU A 3 3.46 -27.85 13.07
C LEU A 3 3.41 -28.36 11.62
N ALA A 4 3.53 -27.44 10.66
CA ALA A 4 3.69 -27.81 9.26
C ALA A 4 5.06 -28.50 9.05
N GLN A 5 5.08 -29.62 8.32
CA GLN A 5 6.30 -30.42 8.13
C GLN A 5 7.05 -30.12 6.82
N ASN A 6 6.37 -29.53 5.83
CA ASN A 6 6.92 -29.13 4.54
C ASN A 6 6.08 -28.00 3.91
N ILE A 7 6.52 -27.50 2.74
CA ILE A 7 5.87 -26.37 2.05
C ILE A 7 4.47 -26.77 1.58
N GLU A 8 4.29 -27.98 1.08
CA GLU A 8 3.00 -28.50 0.63
C GLU A 8 1.97 -28.52 1.78
N ASP A 9 2.39 -29.00 2.95
CA ASP A 9 1.59 -29.02 4.18
C ASP A 9 1.28 -27.60 4.66
N ALA A 10 2.22 -26.66 4.55
CA ALA A 10 1.99 -25.26 4.85
C ALA A 10 0.96 -24.61 3.89
N ILE A 11 1.06 -24.88 2.58
CA ILE A 11 0.13 -24.38 1.56
C ILE A 11 -1.28 -24.96 1.80
N VAL A 12 -1.40 -26.25 2.13
CA VAL A 12 -2.71 -26.86 2.43
C VAL A 12 -3.34 -26.26 3.69
N ARG A 13 -2.54 -25.94 4.71
CA ARG A 13 -3.02 -25.40 6.00
C ARG A 13 -3.35 -23.92 5.96
N LEU A 14 -2.49 -23.12 5.33
CA LEU A 14 -2.60 -21.66 5.29
C LEU A 14 -3.39 -21.19 4.06
N GLY A 15 -3.42 -22.00 3.00
CA GLY A 15 -3.89 -21.59 1.69
C GLY A 15 -2.79 -20.91 0.87
N VAL A 16 -2.92 -21.00 -0.45
CA VAL A 16 -1.97 -20.39 -1.40
C VAL A 16 -1.87 -18.87 -1.20
N GLY A 17 -3.00 -18.19 -0.94
CA GLY A 17 -3.03 -16.74 -0.74
C GLY A 17 -2.13 -16.28 0.41
N ALA A 18 -2.31 -16.86 1.61
CA ALA A 18 -1.51 -16.51 2.78
C ALA A 18 -0.01 -16.83 2.59
N VAL A 19 0.33 -17.91 1.88
CA VAL A 19 1.74 -18.20 1.56
C VAL A 19 2.32 -17.15 0.61
N LEU A 20 1.58 -16.72 -0.41
CA LEU A 20 2.02 -15.66 -1.32
C LEU A 20 2.21 -14.33 -0.59
N GLU A 21 1.30 -13.95 0.30
CA GLU A 21 1.41 -12.73 1.12
C GLU A 21 2.69 -12.73 1.96
N LEU A 22 3.02 -13.86 2.59
CA LEU A 22 4.27 -14.04 3.33
C LEU A 22 5.49 -13.93 2.41
N CYS A 23 5.47 -14.59 1.26
CA CYS A 23 6.55 -14.49 0.27
C CYS A 23 6.76 -13.03 -0.18
N TYR A 24 5.70 -12.30 -0.49
CA TYR A 24 5.82 -10.89 -0.91
C TYR A 24 6.39 -10.01 0.21
N THR A 25 5.92 -10.19 1.43
CA THR A 25 6.37 -9.41 2.59
C THR A 25 7.85 -9.62 2.89
N VAL A 26 8.34 -10.86 2.73
CA VAL A 26 9.75 -11.19 3.03
C VAL A 26 10.66 -10.88 1.84
N GLU A 27 10.26 -11.22 0.61
CA GLU A 27 11.17 -11.17 -0.54
C GLU A 27 11.27 -9.79 -1.19
N LEU A 28 10.18 -9.00 -1.21
CA LEU A 28 10.21 -7.69 -1.89
C LEU A 28 11.15 -6.68 -1.23
N PRO A 29 11.14 -6.50 0.12
CA PRO A 29 12.10 -5.64 0.79
C PRO A 29 13.56 -6.05 0.56
N ASN A 30 13.81 -7.36 0.42
CA ASN A 30 15.15 -7.91 0.19
C ASN A 30 15.62 -7.80 -1.26
N SER A 31 14.68 -7.92 -2.21
CA SER A 31 14.98 -7.88 -3.65
C SER A 31 15.25 -6.46 -4.14
N ILE A 32 14.63 -5.45 -3.52
CA ILE A 32 14.79 -4.05 -3.90
C ILE A 32 15.86 -3.38 -3.03
N LYS A 33 17.06 -3.24 -3.60
CA LYS A 33 18.18 -2.53 -2.97
C LYS A 33 18.06 -1.03 -3.26
N VAL A 34 17.67 -0.28 -2.23
CA VAL A 34 17.54 1.18 -2.28
C VAL A 34 18.52 1.86 -1.31
N PRO A 35 19.10 3.02 -1.66
CA PRO A 35 19.85 3.86 -0.73
C PRO A 35 19.11 4.15 0.58
N GLN A 36 19.88 4.35 1.65
CA GLN A 36 19.37 4.55 3.01
C GLN A 36 18.62 5.87 3.21
N THR A 37 18.74 6.83 2.29
CA THR A 37 18.15 8.19 2.40
C THR A 37 16.63 8.17 2.39
N PHE A 38 16.01 7.15 1.81
CA PHE A 38 14.57 7.03 1.58
C PHE A 38 13.72 6.68 2.82
N GLY A 39 14.31 6.19 3.91
CA GLY A 39 13.54 5.69 5.05
C GLY A 39 12.84 4.36 4.75
N LYS A 40 13.58 3.40 4.19
CA LYS A 40 13.11 2.09 3.70
C LYS A 40 12.19 1.35 4.68
N THR A 41 12.53 1.31 5.97
CA THR A 41 11.72 0.61 6.98
C THR A 41 10.33 1.24 7.11
N ARG A 42 10.22 2.57 7.15
CA ARG A 42 8.92 3.26 7.24
C ARG A 42 8.11 3.04 5.96
N TYR A 43 8.74 3.09 4.79
CA TYR A 43 8.10 2.75 3.52
C TYR A 43 7.47 1.34 3.55
N TRP A 44 8.22 0.31 3.93
CA TRP A 44 7.69 -1.05 3.93
C TRP A 44 6.65 -1.28 5.02
N LYS A 45 6.78 -0.62 6.18
CA LYS A 45 5.76 -0.65 7.22
C LYS A 45 4.44 -0.05 6.73
N HIS A 46 4.50 1.07 6.01
CA HIS A 46 3.33 1.67 5.36
C HIS A 46 2.72 0.72 4.32
N GLY A 47 3.52 0.24 3.37
CA GLY A 47 3.05 -0.70 2.34
C GLY A 47 2.40 -1.95 2.93
N LEU A 48 2.98 -2.53 3.99
CA LEU A 48 2.41 -3.67 4.69
C LEU A 48 1.10 -3.32 5.42
N ALA A 49 1.01 -2.17 6.06
CA ALA A 49 -0.23 -1.69 6.67
C ALA A 49 -1.35 -1.59 5.62
N VAL A 50 -1.06 -0.97 4.48
CA VAL A 50 -2.01 -0.81 3.37
C VAL A 50 -2.37 -2.16 2.76
N ALA A 51 -1.44 -3.11 2.64
CA ALA A 51 -1.68 -4.47 2.18
C ALA A 51 -2.69 -5.22 3.08
N ILE A 52 -2.44 -5.20 4.39
CA ILE A 52 -3.27 -5.83 5.40
C ILE A 52 -4.68 -5.21 5.38
N LEU A 53 -4.76 -3.89 5.48
CA LEU A 53 -6.04 -3.17 5.46
C LEU A 53 -6.80 -3.42 4.15
N SER A 54 -6.13 -3.35 3.00
CA SER A 54 -6.78 -3.60 1.70
C SER A 54 -7.40 -4.99 1.62
N ARG A 55 -6.70 -6.03 2.12
CA ARG A 55 -7.20 -7.40 2.15
C ARG A 55 -8.42 -7.52 3.06
N GLU A 56 -8.35 -6.95 4.26
CA GLU A 56 -9.43 -7.01 5.24
C GLU A 56 -10.68 -6.26 4.78
N LEU A 57 -10.52 -5.05 4.25
CA LEU A 57 -11.62 -4.29 3.66
C LEU A 57 -12.21 -5.03 2.45
N GLY A 58 -11.36 -5.56 1.57
CA GLY A 58 -11.76 -6.33 0.40
C GLY A 58 -12.59 -7.55 0.77
N SER A 59 -12.22 -8.28 1.82
CA SER A 59 -12.95 -9.47 2.28
C SER A 59 -14.42 -9.21 2.68
N LYS A 60 -14.76 -7.95 3.00
CA LYS A 60 -16.10 -7.55 3.43
C LYS A 60 -17.00 -7.17 2.26
N VAL A 61 -16.43 -6.72 1.14
CA VAL A 61 -17.20 -6.07 0.06
C VAL A 61 -16.98 -6.68 -1.32
N LEU A 62 -15.87 -7.36 -1.56
CA LEU A 62 -15.59 -8.01 -2.82
C LEU A 62 -16.17 -9.42 -2.84
N THR A 63 -16.81 -9.74 -3.96
CA THR A 63 -17.31 -11.09 -4.25
C THR A 63 -16.43 -11.81 -5.29
N ASP A 64 -15.69 -11.04 -6.09
CA ASP A 64 -14.74 -11.58 -7.06
C ASP A 64 -13.47 -12.06 -6.35
N LYS A 65 -13.17 -13.35 -6.49
CA LYS A 65 -12.03 -13.96 -5.82
C LYS A 65 -10.69 -13.42 -6.34
N GLU A 66 -10.58 -13.17 -7.64
CA GLU A 66 -9.33 -12.67 -8.24
C GLU A 66 -9.01 -11.25 -7.75
N GLU A 67 -10.03 -10.39 -7.65
CA GLU A 67 -9.89 -9.06 -7.06
C GLU A 67 -9.55 -9.14 -5.57
N LEU A 68 -10.24 -10.01 -4.84
CA LEU A 68 -9.93 -10.24 -3.43
C LEU A 68 -8.50 -10.69 -3.25
N ASP A 69 -7.99 -11.64 -4.05
CA ASP A 69 -6.62 -12.16 -4.00
C ASP A 69 -5.58 -11.06 -4.36
N SER A 70 -5.98 -10.07 -5.16
CA SER A 70 -5.14 -8.93 -5.57
C SER A 70 -4.97 -7.84 -4.51
N CYS A 71 -5.89 -7.72 -3.54
CA CYS A 71 -5.89 -6.65 -2.52
C CYS A 71 -4.57 -6.47 -1.79
N TYR A 72 -4.00 -7.56 -1.27
CA TYR A 72 -2.77 -7.51 -0.48
C TYR A 72 -1.59 -7.04 -1.31
N LEU A 73 -1.36 -7.65 -2.49
CA LEU A 73 -0.24 -7.27 -3.35
C LEU A 73 -0.41 -5.83 -3.82
N ALA A 74 -1.61 -5.42 -4.23
CA ALA A 74 -1.88 -4.04 -4.62
C ALA A 74 -1.57 -3.04 -3.51
N GLY A 75 -1.99 -3.31 -2.26
CA GLY A 75 -1.66 -2.45 -1.14
C GLY A 75 -0.16 -2.41 -0.83
N LEU A 76 0.53 -3.54 -0.94
CA LEU A 76 1.97 -3.62 -0.67
C LEU A 76 2.82 -2.85 -1.68
N VAL A 77 2.39 -2.79 -2.95
CA VAL A 77 3.16 -2.19 -4.05
C VAL A 77 2.60 -0.86 -4.55
N HIS A 78 1.58 -0.30 -3.90
CA HIS A 78 0.91 0.90 -4.43
C HIS A 78 1.86 2.10 -4.59
N ASP A 79 2.86 2.22 -3.72
CA ASP A 79 3.88 3.27 -3.73
C ASP A 79 5.20 2.84 -4.40
N ILE A 80 5.22 1.74 -5.16
CA ILE A 80 6.44 1.19 -5.77
C ILE A 80 7.19 2.24 -6.63
N GLY A 81 6.48 3.21 -7.20
CA GLY A 81 7.07 4.29 -7.98
C GLY A 81 8.09 5.13 -7.20
N LEU A 82 7.96 5.24 -5.88
CA LEU A 82 8.94 5.91 -5.04
C LEU A 82 10.29 5.17 -5.02
N LEU A 83 10.25 3.83 -4.95
CA LEU A 83 11.45 3.00 -5.09
C LEU A 83 12.02 3.08 -6.50
N VAL A 84 11.17 3.27 -7.51
CA VAL A 84 11.60 3.45 -8.91
C VAL A 84 12.33 4.79 -9.09
N TYR A 85 11.88 5.88 -8.47
CA TYR A 85 12.65 7.14 -8.46
C TYR A 85 14.03 6.95 -7.85
N ASP A 86 14.08 6.37 -6.66
CA ASP A 86 15.31 6.16 -5.91
C ASP A 86 16.31 5.27 -6.68
N TYR A 87 15.80 4.32 -7.46
CA TYR A 87 16.64 3.45 -8.29
C TYR A 87 17.09 4.11 -9.61
N LEU A 88 16.18 4.77 -10.33
CA LEU A 88 16.48 5.28 -11.68
C LEU A 88 17.17 6.65 -11.68
N VAL A 89 16.81 7.52 -10.73
CA VAL A 89 17.24 8.92 -10.67
C VAL A 89 17.60 9.34 -9.24
N PRO A 90 18.50 8.62 -8.53
CA PRO A 90 18.78 8.83 -7.11
C PRO A 90 19.20 10.26 -6.78
N GLU A 91 20.08 10.87 -7.59
CA GLU A 91 20.56 12.24 -7.34
C GLU A 91 19.44 13.29 -7.48
N GLN A 92 18.56 13.12 -8.47
CA GLN A 92 17.41 14.01 -8.66
C GLN A 92 16.35 13.78 -7.58
N PHE A 93 16.20 12.53 -7.12
CA PHE A 93 15.28 12.21 -6.04
C PHE A 93 15.77 12.78 -4.71
N ASP A 94 17.04 12.62 -4.36
CA ASP A 94 17.65 13.30 -3.20
C ASP A 94 17.48 14.83 -3.29
N GLN A 95 17.65 15.42 -4.49
CA GLN A 95 17.42 16.84 -4.71
C GLN A 95 15.94 17.23 -4.49
N PHE A 96 15.00 16.44 -4.99
CA PHE A 96 13.57 16.65 -4.77
C PHE A 96 13.26 16.63 -3.27
N LEU A 97 13.73 15.61 -2.55
CA LEU A 97 13.55 15.49 -1.11
C LEU A 97 14.16 16.66 -0.33
N ALA A 98 15.31 17.19 -0.78
CA ALA A 98 16.00 18.29 -0.12
C ALA A 98 15.38 19.68 -0.41
N THR A 99 14.66 19.84 -1.52
CA THR A 99 14.18 21.15 -2.00
C THR A 99 12.67 21.33 -1.91
N THR A 100 11.93 20.25 -1.72
CA THR A 100 10.47 20.26 -1.63
C THR A 100 10.00 20.61 -0.22
N ASP A 101 9.07 21.56 -0.11
CA ASP A 101 8.36 21.82 1.13
C ASP A 101 7.17 20.86 1.25
N PHE A 102 7.35 19.80 2.03
CA PHE A 102 6.28 18.84 2.31
C PHE A 102 5.21 19.39 3.27
N ASN A 103 5.43 20.54 3.91
CA ASN A 103 4.46 21.08 4.87
C ASN A 103 3.31 21.87 4.22
N ASP A 104 3.33 22.04 2.90
CA ASP A 104 2.25 22.72 2.18
C ASP A 104 0.94 21.90 2.30
N PRO A 105 -0.09 22.41 3.00
CA PRO A 105 -1.33 21.69 3.21
C PRO A 105 -2.21 21.62 1.96
N ASP A 106 -1.87 22.33 0.88
CA ASP A 106 -2.66 22.41 -0.34
C ASP A 106 -2.02 21.64 -1.52
N GLN A 107 -0.84 21.03 -1.33
CA GLN A 107 -0.16 20.24 -2.35
C GLN A 107 -0.07 18.74 -1.99
N PRO A 108 -0.73 17.84 -2.76
CA PRO A 108 -0.50 16.41 -2.62
C PRO A 108 0.87 16.04 -3.20
N LEU A 109 1.46 14.93 -2.72
CA LEU A 109 2.79 14.49 -3.15
C LEU A 109 2.88 14.33 -4.67
N GLU A 110 1.84 13.78 -5.29
CA GLU A 110 1.76 13.56 -6.73
C GLU A 110 1.85 14.86 -7.52
N ALA A 111 1.34 15.98 -6.99
CA ALA A 111 1.45 17.27 -7.64
C ALA A 111 2.88 17.82 -7.55
N LEU A 112 3.53 17.68 -6.40
CA LEU A 112 4.92 18.07 -6.19
C LEU A 112 5.85 17.29 -7.13
N GLU A 113 5.67 15.98 -7.22
CA GLU A 113 6.42 15.11 -8.12
C GLU A 113 6.18 15.45 -9.59
N LYS A 114 4.93 15.69 -10.00
CA LYS A 114 4.64 16.11 -11.38
C LYS A 114 5.29 17.43 -11.74
N ASN A 115 5.35 18.36 -10.80
CA ASN A 115 6.03 19.65 -11.01
C ASN A 115 7.55 19.49 -11.16
N PHE A 116 8.16 18.55 -10.45
CA PHE A 116 9.61 18.33 -10.45
C PHE A 116 10.08 17.37 -11.56
N PHE A 117 9.44 16.20 -11.66
CA PHE A 117 9.80 15.09 -12.56
C PHE A 117 8.96 15.01 -13.83
N GLY A 118 7.78 15.64 -13.87
CA GLY A 118 6.82 15.52 -14.98
C GLY A 118 5.94 14.26 -14.94
N ILE A 119 6.05 13.45 -13.90
CA ILE A 119 5.29 12.22 -13.64
C ILE A 119 5.16 12.04 -12.12
N SER A 120 4.09 11.43 -11.61
CA SER A 120 3.97 11.08 -10.17
C SER A 120 4.45 9.65 -9.87
N HIS A 121 4.70 9.32 -8.60
CA HIS A 121 5.04 7.97 -8.17
C HIS A 121 3.95 6.96 -8.53
N SER A 122 2.67 7.33 -8.43
CA SER A 122 1.56 6.44 -8.78
C SER A 122 1.58 6.09 -10.28
N GLU A 123 1.85 7.08 -11.14
CA GLU A 123 1.97 6.89 -12.59
C GLU A 123 3.24 6.09 -12.96
N LEU A 124 4.38 6.43 -12.35
CA LEU A 124 5.65 5.75 -12.56
C LEU A 124 5.60 4.30 -12.08
N GLY A 125 5.01 4.06 -10.91
CA GLY A 125 4.83 2.73 -10.34
C GLY A 125 3.92 1.85 -11.20
N ALA A 126 2.79 2.39 -11.67
CA ALA A 126 1.90 1.68 -12.58
C ALA A 126 2.60 1.34 -13.91
N ALA A 127 3.34 2.28 -14.49
CA ALA A 127 4.16 2.02 -15.68
C ALA A 127 5.21 0.93 -15.39
N TYR A 128 5.84 0.97 -14.22
CA TYR A 128 6.84 -0.02 -13.83
C TYR A 128 6.25 -1.43 -13.74
N LEU A 129 5.15 -1.58 -13.02
CA LEU A 129 4.47 -2.86 -12.89
C LEU A 129 4.03 -3.38 -14.26
N LYS A 130 3.41 -2.54 -15.07
CA LYS A 130 2.92 -2.94 -16.40
C LYS A 130 4.01 -3.51 -17.31
N GLU A 131 5.20 -2.92 -17.30
CA GLU A 131 6.27 -3.28 -18.25
C GLU A 131 7.21 -4.36 -17.71
N TRP A 132 7.56 -4.32 -16.42
CA TRP A 132 8.61 -5.18 -15.86
C TRP A 132 8.13 -6.21 -14.85
N TRP A 133 6.91 -6.10 -14.33
CA TRP A 133 6.39 -7.06 -13.37
C TRP A 133 4.96 -7.48 -13.73
N PRO A 134 4.78 -8.60 -14.46
CA PRO A 134 3.49 -9.00 -15.03
C PRO A 134 2.49 -9.43 -13.95
N VAL A 135 1.90 -8.45 -13.26
CA VAL A 135 0.81 -8.57 -12.30
C VAL A 135 -0.53 -8.33 -12.99
N SER A 136 -1.63 -8.62 -12.29
CA SER A 136 -2.98 -8.37 -12.83
C SER A 136 -3.15 -6.90 -13.24
N PRO A 137 -3.83 -6.61 -14.36
CA PRO A 137 -4.18 -5.23 -14.74
C PRO A 137 -4.90 -4.45 -13.64
N LYS A 138 -5.67 -5.13 -12.78
CA LYS A 138 -6.33 -4.51 -11.63
C LYS A 138 -5.32 -3.93 -10.63
N ILE A 139 -4.18 -4.60 -10.43
CA ILE A 139 -3.10 -4.13 -9.54
C ILE A 139 -2.42 -2.89 -10.13
N VAL A 140 -2.17 -2.90 -11.44
CA VAL A 140 -1.62 -1.73 -12.15
C VAL A 140 -2.56 -0.53 -12.03
N GLU A 141 -3.86 -0.73 -12.25
CA GLU A 141 -4.88 0.32 -12.10
C GLU A 141 -4.94 0.85 -10.66
N ALA A 142 -4.95 -0.05 -9.67
CA ALA A 142 -4.96 0.34 -8.27
C ALA A 142 -3.71 1.13 -7.87
N THR A 143 -2.54 0.73 -8.37
CA THR A 143 -1.27 1.45 -8.18
C THR A 143 -1.34 2.86 -8.78
N GLN A 144 -1.94 3.01 -9.97
CA GLN A 144 -2.07 4.33 -10.60
C GLN A 144 -3.07 5.25 -9.87
N ALA A 145 -4.15 4.69 -9.35
CA ALA A 145 -5.31 5.44 -8.87
C ALA A 145 -5.40 5.56 -7.34
N HIS A 146 -4.43 5.05 -6.58
CA HIS A 146 -4.53 4.99 -5.11
C HIS A 146 -4.65 6.37 -4.43
N GLY A 147 -4.06 7.43 -5.00
CA GLY A 147 -4.20 8.81 -4.52
C GLY A 147 -5.58 9.44 -4.80
N GLY A 148 -6.42 8.76 -5.59
CA GLY A 148 -7.78 9.16 -5.93
C GLY A 148 -8.78 8.97 -4.80
N PRO A 149 -10.10 9.03 -5.08
CA PRO A 149 -11.14 8.82 -4.07
C PRO A 149 -11.15 7.38 -3.55
N GLY A 150 -11.47 7.22 -2.27
CA GLY A 150 -11.68 5.92 -1.64
C GLY A 150 -13.04 5.30 -1.96
N LEU A 151 -13.45 4.34 -1.13
CA LEU A 151 -14.82 3.84 -1.08
C LEU A 151 -15.79 4.96 -0.70
N GLU A 152 -16.81 5.13 -1.52
CA GLU A 152 -17.94 6.03 -1.28
C GLU A 152 -19.24 5.22 -1.13
N LYS A 153 -20.25 5.86 -0.57
CA LYS A 153 -21.60 5.30 -0.47
C LYS A 153 -22.20 5.09 -1.87
N ASP A 154 -22.99 4.02 -2.03
CA ASP A 154 -23.78 3.71 -3.23
C ASP A 154 -22.97 3.50 -4.52
N GLN A 155 -21.66 3.32 -4.40
CA GLN A 155 -20.79 2.98 -5.52
C GLN A 155 -20.26 1.56 -5.40
N THR A 156 -20.10 0.90 -6.55
CA THR A 156 -19.52 -0.45 -6.59
C THR A 156 -18.08 -0.42 -6.07
N PRO A 157 -17.75 -1.18 -5.02
CA PRO A 157 -16.37 -1.33 -4.55
C PRO A 157 -15.49 -1.92 -5.63
N ASN A 158 -14.26 -1.43 -5.73
CA ASN A 158 -13.22 -2.00 -6.57
C ASN A 158 -11.86 -1.92 -5.88
N LEU A 159 -10.88 -2.64 -6.43
CA LEU A 159 -9.54 -2.72 -5.88
C LEU A 159 -8.88 -1.35 -5.68
N ALA A 160 -8.95 -0.46 -6.67
CA ALA A 160 -8.31 0.86 -6.60
C ALA A 160 -8.83 1.69 -5.41
N ARG A 161 -10.14 1.69 -5.20
CA ARG A 161 -10.79 2.42 -4.10
C ARG A 161 -10.53 1.79 -2.75
N LEU A 162 -10.43 0.46 -2.71
CA LEU A 162 -10.03 -0.26 -1.50
C LEU A 162 -8.61 0.12 -1.08
N VAL A 163 -7.66 0.10 -2.02
CA VAL A 163 -6.27 0.53 -1.76
C VAL A 163 -6.23 1.99 -1.34
N SER A 164 -6.98 2.88 -2.02
CA SER A 164 -7.06 4.28 -1.63
C SER A 164 -7.62 4.48 -0.21
N THR A 165 -8.72 3.79 0.14
CA THR A 165 -9.27 3.82 1.51
C THR A 165 -8.28 3.27 2.53
N ALA A 166 -7.63 2.14 2.24
CA ALA A 166 -6.63 1.55 3.11
C ALA A 166 -5.43 2.49 3.34
N ASN A 167 -4.93 3.16 2.29
CA ASN A 167 -3.86 4.15 2.38
C ASN A 167 -4.26 5.31 3.30
N ARG A 168 -5.45 5.91 3.09
CA ARG A 168 -5.96 7.00 3.93
C ARG A 168 -6.14 6.58 5.40
N ILE A 169 -6.59 5.35 5.65
CA ILE A 169 -6.69 4.80 7.01
C ILE A 169 -5.29 4.63 7.60
N ALA A 170 -4.33 4.02 6.90
CA ALA A 170 -2.97 3.86 7.38
C ALA A 170 -2.35 5.20 7.80
N ASN A 171 -2.43 6.22 6.93
CA ASN A 171 -1.93 7.56 7.21
C ASN A 171 -2.61 8.20 8.43
N LYS A 172 -3.96 8.13 8.52
CA LYS A 172 -4.73 8.68 9.65
C LYS A 172 -4.30 8.11 11.01
N TYR A 173 -3.84 6.87 11.06
CA TYR A 173 -3.44 6.18 12.29
C TYR A 173 -1.91 6.11 12.47
N GLY A 174 -1.15 6.96 11.78
CA GLY A 174 0.30 7.10 11.96
C GLY A 174 1.12 5.93 11.40
N LEU A 175 0.54 5.14 10.49
CA LEU A 175 1.25 4.16 9.67
C LEU A 175 1.54 4.77 8.31
N ASP A 176 2.14 5.95 8.29
CA ASP A 176 2.39 6.77 7.11
C ASP A 176 3.72 6.43 6.42
N HIS A 177 3.80 6.73 5.12
CA HIS A 177 5.05 6.61 4.37
C HIS A 177 6.00 7.78 4.68
N PRO A 178 7.27 7.74 4.23
CA PRO A 178 8.30 8.70 4.64
C PRO A 178 8.08 10.17 4.23
N PHE A 179 7.16 10.46 3.30
CA PHE A 179 7.03 11.76 2.62
C PHE A 179 5.62 12.35 2.78
N GLU A 180 5.13 12.34 4.01
CA GLU A 180 3.83 12.93 4.34
C GLU A 180 3.79 14.39 3.88
N THR A 181 2.79 14.74 3.05
CA THR A 181 2.47 16.14 2.80
C THR A 181 1.49 16.63 3.86
N GLY A 182 1.51 17.93 4.17
CA GLY A 182 0.57 18.55 5.12
C GLY A 182 -0.91 18.40 4.74
N LEU A 183 -1.18 17.88 3.54
CA LEU A 183 -2.50 17.54 3.03
C LEU A 183 -2.97 16.23 3.66
N HIS A 184 -3.43 16.30 4.91
CA HIS A 184 -4.17 15.20 5.52
C HIS A 184 -5.50 15.03 4.78
N GLN A 185 -5.53 14.17 3.77
CA GLN A 185 -6.78 13.69 3.20
C GLN A 185 -7.49 12.84 4.25
N ALA A 186 -8.19 13.49 5.19
CA ALA A 186 -9.00 12.81 6.18
C ALA A 186 -9.84 11.76 5.45
N ALA A 187 -9.71 10.50 5.85
CA ALA A 187 -10.58 9.45 5.36
C ALA A 187 -12.01 9.84 5.76
N ASP A 188 -12.77 10.39 4.81
CA ASP A 188 -14.18 10.66 4.99
C ASP A 188 -14.82 9.37 5.49
N GLU A 189 -15.48 9.40 6.64
CA GLU A 189 -15.99 8.20 7.32
C GLU A 189 -17.12 7.51 6.52
N ASN A 190 -17.52 8.06 5.37
CA ASN A 190 -18.41 7.46 4.38
C ASN A 190 -18.04 6.01 3.99
N TYR A 191 -16.76 5.61 4.05
CA TYR A 191 -16.38 4.21 3.82
C TYR A 191 -16.98 3.23 4.84
N LEU A 192 -17.23 3.68 6.08
CA LEU A 192 -17.80 2.85 7.15
C LEU A 192 -19.21 2.37 6.81
N GLU A 193 -20.02 3.23 6.17
CA GLU A 193 -21.36 2.85 5.72
C GLU A 193 -21.29 1.76 4.63
N THR A 194 -20.40 1.92 3.65
CA THR A 194 -20.18 0.93 2.59
C THR A 194 -19.70 -0.41 3.14
N LEU A 195 -18.81 -0.38 4.14
CA LEU A 195 -18.31 -1.58 4.81
C LEU A 195 -19.28 -2.16 5.84
N LYS A 196 -20.35 -1.43 6.18
CA LYS A 196 -21.28 -1.74 7.28
C LYS A 196 -20.55 -1.98 8.60
N MET A 197 -19.54 -1.15 8.87
CA MET A 197 -18.72 -1.22 10.07
C MET A 197 -18.95 0.00 10.96
N SER A 198 -18.92 -0.21 12.27
CA SER A 198 -18.80 0.86 13.24
C SER A 198 -17.37 1.38 13.29
N LYS A 199 -17.20 2.59 13.84
CA LYS A 199 -15.88 3.18 14.09
C LYS A 199 -15.04 2.30 15.03
N GLN A 200 -15.66 1.70 16.05
CA GLN A 200 -14.97 0.81 16.98
C GLN A 200 -14.41 -0.43 16.26
N GLU A 201 -15.20 -1.07 15.39
CA GLU A 201 -14.70 -2.22 14.62
C GLU A 201 -13.56 -1.82 13.67
N MET A 202 -13.55 -0.57 13.18
CA MET A 202 -12.45 -0.05 12.38
C MET A 202 -11.20 0.20 13.23
N ASP A 203 -11.34 0.78 14.41
CA ASP A 203 -10.22 0.98 15.34
C ASP A 203 -9.58 -0.37 15.73
N GLU A 204 -10.40 -1.38 16.04
CA GLU A 204 -9.93 -2.74 16.34
C GLU A 204 -9.20 -3.40 15.15
N LEU A 205 -9.67 -3.14 13.92
CA LEU A 205 -9.02 -3.61 12.70
C LEU A 205 -7.65 -2.96 12.51
N VAL A 206 -7.55 -1.65 12.77
CA VAL A 206 -6.29 -0.91 12.65
C VAL A 206 -5.29 -1.36 13.71
N ASP A 207 -5.72 -1.54 14.96
CA ASP A 207 -4.87 -2.09 16.03
C ASP A 207 -4.30 -3.45 15.63
N TRP A 208 -5.12 -4.32 15.03
CA TRP A 208 -4.66 -5.60 14.52
C TRP A 208 -3.64 -5.46 13.38
N ALA A 209 -3.85 -4.53 12.45
CA ALA A 209 -2.90 -4.25 11.38
C ALA A 209 -1.56 -3.72 11.93
N GLN A 210 -1.58 -2.85 12.94
CA GLN A 210 -0.38 -2.36 13.63
C GLN A 210 0.42 -3.50 14.26
N ILE A 211 -0.26 -4.44 14.94
CA ILE A 211 0.38 -5.64 15.49
C ILE A 211 1.03 -6.47 14.38
N GLY A 212 0.35 -6.64 13.24
CA GLY A 212 0.89 -7.35 12.07
C GLY A 212 2.15 -6.70 11.53
N VAL A 213 2.17 -5.37 11.41
CA VAL A 213 3.34 -4.60 10.98
C VAL A 213 4.51 -4.74 11.96
N LEU A 214 4.24 -4.66 13.26
CA LEU A 214 5.27 -4.84 14.30
C LEU A 214 5.85 -6.26 14.28
N ALA A 215 5.00 -7.27 14.07
CA ALA A 215 5.46 -8.66 13.98
C ALA A 215 6.38 -8.91 12.77
N ALA A 216 6.22 -8.12 11.70
CA ALA A 216 7.06 -8.19 10.51
C ALA A 216 8.27 -7.25 10.56
N GLU A 217 8.44 -6.43 11.59
CA GLU A 217 9.47 -5.38 11.62
C GLU A 217 10.88 -5.93 11.32
N SER A 218 11.25 -7.07 11.91
CA SER A 218 12.56 -7.68 11.70
C SER A 218 12.84 -8.18 10.27
N VAL A 219 11.80 -8.38 9.45
CA VAL A 219 11.95 -8.77 8.04
C VAL A 219 11.86 -7.59 7.08
N LEU A 220 11.47 -6.41 7.58
CA LEU A 220 11.35 -5.17 6.79
C LEU A 220 12.59 -4.26 6.88
N GLU A 221 13.55 -4.58 7.75
CA GLU A 221 14.85 -3.90 7.90
C GLU A 221 15.84 -4.20 6.76
#